data_AF-A0A0E9MBB4-F1
#
_entry.id   AF-A0A0E9MBB4-F1
#
_cell.length_a   1.000
_cell.length_b   1.000
_cell.length_c   1.000
_cell.angle_alpha   90.00
_cell.angle_beta   90.00
_cell.angle_gamma   90.00
#
_symmetry.space_group_name_H-M   'P 1'
#
loop_
_entity.id
_entity.type
_entity.pdbx_description
1 polymer ?
#
loop_
_entity_poly.entity_id
_entity_poly.type
_entity_poly.pdbx_seq_one_letter_code
_entity_poly.pdbx_strand_id
1 'polypeptide(L)'
;MNTPQTFFAYTPRGAGLLCAVICIEAGRDVYGWWVGHSEGAYPPAFFKLENFFSAQMTSFFMTEGSDLYGGWTIDYSTGKPKRIDPPLPVEEEMCHLLERLQGEFSAEWLFFDGDEGIEDEVETYRHQDLPVLGVNIKSRKLNKLDKSDVVWTYRSKNFDQDILDYLMQKWPLEYGKE
;
A
#
# COMPACT_ATOMS: atom_id res chain seq x y z
N MET A 1 -9.77 18.48 2.63
CA MET A 1 -8.37 18.44 3.12
C MET A 1 -7.94 17.00 2.97
N ASN A 2 -7.06 16.71 2.02
CA ASN A 2 -6.69 15.33 1.65
C ASN A 2 -5.49 14.91 2.51
N THR A 3 -5.70 14.71 3.81
CA THR A 3 -4.62 14.31 4.70
C THR A 3 -4.27 12.84 4.45
N PRO A 4 -3.00 12.52 4.14
CA PRO A 4 -2.59 11.13 3.95
C PRO A 4 -2.90 10.25 5.16
N GLN A 5 -3.37 9.05 4.87
CA GLN A 5 -3.67 7.99 5.83
C GLN A 5 -2.75 6.82 5.54
N THR A 6 -2.05 6.33 6.57
CA THR A 6 -1.04 5.28 6.42
C THR A 6 -1.37 4.06 7.25
N PHE A 7 -1.22 2.89 6.66
CA PHE A 7 -1.24 1.62 7.37
C PHE A 7 -0.02 0.76 7.01
N PHE A 8 0.49 0.03 7.99
CA PHE A 8 1.52 -1.00 7.82
C PHE A 8 1.12 -2.27 8.54
N ALA A 9 1.44 -3.41 7.94
CA ALA A 9 1.55 -4.70 8.58
C ALA A 9 2.93 -5.31 8.25
N TYR A 10 3.63 -5.78 9.27
CA TYR A 10 4.98 -6.30 9.18
C TYR A 10 5.13 -7.51 10.10
N THR A 11 5.76 -8.58 9.63
CA THR A 11 6.18 -9.70 10.47
C THR A 11 7.70 -9.71 10.62
N PRO A 12 8.24 -9.72 11.85
CA PRO A 12 9.70 -9.80 12.06
C PRO A 12 10.27 -11.16 11.66
N ARG A 13 9.43 -12.16 11.42
CA ARG A 13 9.83 -13.51 10.98
C ARG A 13 9.04 -13.91 9.74
N GLY A 14 9.75 -14.33 8.69
CA GLY A 14 9.13 -14.72 7.42
C GLY A 14 9.15 -13.57 6.41
N ALA A 15 7.98 -13.21 5.87
CA ALA A 15 7.83 -12.33 4.72
C ALA A 15 8.18 -10.84 4.95
N GLY A 16 8.55 -10.42 6.15
CA GLY A 16 8.83 -9.01 6.44
C GLY A 16 7.59 -8.14 6.25
N LEU A 17 7.66 -7.20 5.29
CA LEU A 17 6.53 -6.31 4.99
C LEU A 17 5.34 -7.06 4.39
N LEU A 18 4.26 -7.23 5.14
CA LEU A 18 3.04 -7.86 4.66
C LEU A 18 2.23 -6.89 3.79
N CYS A 19 2.06 -5.65 4.26
CA CYS A 19 1.53 -4.57 3.44
C CYS A 19 1.96 -3.20 3.97
N ALA A 20 2.11 -2.25 3.06
CA ALA A 20 2.18 -0.82 3.31
C ALA A 20 1.12 -0.15 2.45
N VAL A 21 0.29 0.69 3.04
CA VAL A 21 -0.79 1.41 2.36
C VAL A 21 -0.67 2.89 2.68
N ILE A 22 -0.78 3.71 1.65
CA ILE A 22 -0.97 5.16 1.77
C ILE A 22 -2.19 5.54 0.94
N CYS A 23 -3.13 6.27 1.54
CA CYS A 23 -4.32 6.71 0.83
C CYS A 23 -4.78 8.11 1.27
N ILE A 24 -5.64 8.70 0.44
CA ILE A 24 -6.30 9.96 0.67
C ILE A 24 -7.78 9.83 0.31
N GLU A 25 -8.59 10.63 0.98
CA GLU A 25 -10.00 10.81 0.65
C GLU A 25 -10.15 12.00 -0.28
N ALA A 26 -10.93 11.84 -1.35
CA ALA A 26 -11.26 12.89 -2.30
C ALA A 26 -12.78 12.88 -2.55
N GLY A 27 -13.49 13.66 -1.74
CA GLY A 27 -14.96 13.68 -1.78
C GLY A 27 -15.53 12.36 -1.28
N ARG A 28 -16.18 11.60 -2.17
CA ARG A 28 -16.77 10.28 -1.86
C ARG A 28 -15.85 9.11 -2.21
N ASP A 29 -14.73 9.39 -2.87
CA ASP A 29 -13.80 8.39 -3.39
C ASP A 29 -12.55 8.32 -2.50
N VAL A 30 -11.89 7.17 -2.51
CA VAL A 30 -10.57 6.96 -1.92
C VAL A 30 -9.57 6.66 -3.02
N TYR A 31 -8.40 7.28 -2.95
CA TYR A 31 -7.29 7.01 -3.85
C TYR A 31 -6.05 6.65 -3.03
N GLY A 32 -5.23 5.73 -3.52
CA GLY A 32 -4.03 5.38 -2.80
C GLY A 32 -3.06 4.52 -3.57
N TRP A 33 -2.02 4.12 -2.85
CA TRP A 33 -0.99 3.21 -3.30
C TRP A 33 -0.71 2.19 -2.22
N TRP A 34 -0.39 0.97 -2.62
CA TRP A 34 0.15 -0.03 -1.71
C TRP A 34 1.36 -0.71 -2.30
N VAL A 35 2.11 -1.36 -1.41
CA VAL A 35 3.09 -2.39 -1.73
C VAL A 35 3.02 -3.44 -0.62
N GLY A 36 3.07 -4.72 -0.96
CA GLY A 36 2.95 -5.77 0.05
C GLY A 36 3.25 -7.13 -0.50
N HIS A 37 3.42 -8.10 0.39
CA HIS A 37 3.83 -9.46 0.03
C HIS A 37 2.71 -10.21 -0.71
N SER A 38 3.06 -10.82 -1.83
CA SER A 38 2.22 -11.72 -2.61
C SER A 38 3.10 -12.70 -3.40
N GLU A 39 2.92 -14.01 -3.19
CA GLU A 39 3.60 -15.07 -3.95
C GLU A 39 5.14 -14.93 -3.98
N GLY A 40 5.74 -14.46 -2.88
CA GLY A 40 7.20 -14.28 -2.78
C GLY A 40 7.74 -12.99 -3.39
N ALA A 41 6.86 -12.10 -3.87
CA ALA A 41 7.22 -10.78 -4.39
C ALA A 41 6.49 -9.67 -3.62
N TYR A 42 6.80 -8.41 -3.96
CA TYR A 42 6.18 -7.21 -3.37
C TYR A 42 5.50 -6.36 -4.46
N PRO A 43 4.41 -6.82 -5.10
CA PRO A 43 3.76 -6.06 -6.15
C PRO A 43 3.22 -4.73 -5.60
N PRO A 44 3.62 -3.58 -6.18
CA PRO A 44 2.99 -2.31 -5.90
C PRO A 44 1.76 -2.11 -6.79
N ALA A 45 0.77 -1.35 -6.33
CA ALA A 45 -0.28 -0.85 -7.21
C ALA A 45 -0.90 0.44 -6.68
N PHE A 46 -1.35 1.29 -7.60
CA PHE A 46 -2.30 2.34 -7.29
C PHE A 46 -3.72 1.80 -7.32
N PHE A 47 -4.59 2.43 -6.54
CA PHE A 47 -6.00 2.07 -6.48
C PHE A 47 -6.92 3.27 -6.35
N LYS A 48 -8.16 3.03 -6.75
CA LYS A 48 -9.32 3.90 -6.52
C LYS A 48 -10.47 3.06 -5.96
N LEU A 49 -11.02 3.49 -4.82
CA LEU A 49 -12.33 3.07 -4.33
C LEU A 49 -13.32 4.19 -4.66
N GLU A 50 -14.02 4.05 -5.77
CA GLU A 50 -15.05 4.99 -6.18
C GLU A 50 -16.30 4.80 -5.33
N ASN A 51 -16.96 5.89 -4.96
CA ASN A 51 -18.22 5.87 -4.19
C ASN A 51 -18.10 5.26 -2.79
N PHE A 52 -16.90 5.13 -2.24
CA PHE A 52 -16.64 4.49 -0.95
C PHE A 52 -17.46 5.09 0.20
N PHE A 53 -17.49 6.42 0.30
CA PHE A 53 -18.26 7.14 1.34
C PHE A 53 -19.66 7.54 0.87
N SER A 54 -20.31 6.71 0.06
CA SER A 54 -21.63 7.00 -0.49
C SER A 54 -22.59 5.82 -0.34
N ALA A 55 -23.88 6.06 -0.55
CA ALA A 55 -24.89 5.00 -0.60
C ALA A 55 -24.84 4.18 -1.91
N GLN A 56 -23.99 4.56 -2.88
CA GLN A 56 -23.83 3.82 -4.14
C GLN A 56 -22.89 2.63 -3.92
N MET A 57 -22.98 1.65 -4.82
CA MET A 57 -22.04 0.53 -4.80
C MET A 57 -20.61 1.01 -5.05
N THR A 58 -19.69 0.58 -4.20
CA THR A 58 -18.27 0.92 -4.33
C THR A 58 -17.63 0.21 -5.52
N SER A 59 -17.02 0.97 -6.42
CA SER A 59 -16.20 0.41 -7.50
C SER A 59 -14.74 0.37 -7.06
N PHE A 60 -14.05 -0.75 -7.28
CA PHE A 60 -12.65 -0.90 -6.92
C PHE A 60 -11.81 -1.06 -8.18
N PHE A 61 -11.02 -0.04 -8.49
CA PHE A 61 -10.10 -0.01 -9.61
C PHE A 61 -8.64 -0.05 -9.16
N MET A 62 -7.78 -0.64 -10.00
CA MET A 62 -6.35 -0.79 -9.74
C MET A 62 -5.53 -0.64 -11.02
N THR A 63 -4.30 -0.16 -10.91
CA THR A 63 -3.30 -0.16 -11.99
C THR A 63 -2.59 -1.50 -12.11
N GLU A 64 -1.91 -1.74 -13.23
CA GLU A 64 -0.96 -2.84 -13.36
C GLU A 64 0.41 -2.32 -12.90
N GLY A 65 0.88 -2.76 -11.73
CA GLY A 65 2.06 -2.16 -11.12
C GLY A 65 1.84 -0.69 -10.74
N SER A 66 2.91 0.12 -10.84
CA SER A 66 2.87 1.56 -10.54
C SER A 66 2.62 2.45 -11.78
N ASP A 67 2.10 1.91 -12.88
CA ASP A 67 1.81 2.71 -14.08
C ASP A 67 0.44 3.40 -13.99
N LEU A 68 0.44 4.63 -13.49
CA LEU A 68 -0.78 5.43 -13.32
C LEU A 68 -1.22 6.13 -14.61
N TYR A 69 -0.27 6.50 -15.48
CA TYR A 69 -0.56 7.13 -16.77
C TYR A 69 -1.14 6.14 -17.79
N GLY A 70 -0.89 4.84 -17.60
CA GLY A 70 -1.56 3.75 -18.31
C GLY A 70 -3.06 3.60 -17.96
N GLY A 71 -3.54 4.27 -16.91
CA GLY A 71 -4.94 4.21 -16.49
C GLY A 71 -5.26 3.07 -15.52
N TRP A 72 -6.51 2.99 -15.07
CA TRP A 72 -7.01 1.85 -14.33
C TRP A 72 -7.22 0.66 -15.25
N THR A 73 -6.52 -0.45 -14.97
CA THR A 73 -6.47 -1.62 -15.83
C THR A 73 -7.25 -2.80 -15.28
N ILE A 74 -7.57 -2.82 -13.97
CA ILE A 74 -8.25 -3.94 -13.31
C ILE A 74 -9.42 -3.42 -12.47
N ASP A 75 -10.57 -4.09 -12.60
CA ASP A 75 -11.79 -3.89 -11.83
C ASP A 75 -12.06 -5.07 -10.88
N TYR A 76 -12.13 -4.80 -9.58
CA TYR A 76 -12.42 -5.74 -8.49
C TYR A 76 -13.84 -5.59 -7.92
N SER A 77 -14.69 -4.77 -8.51
CA SER A 77 -16.03 -4.44 -7.99
C SER A 77 -16.92 -5.68 -7.83
N THR A 78 -16.77 -6.66 -8.73
CA THR A 78 -17.63 -7.87 -8.80
C THR A 78 -17.01 -9.13 -8.18
N GLY A 79 -15.97 -8.99 -7.35
CA GLY A 79 -15.35 -10.09 -6.59
C GLY A 79 -14.37 -10.97 -7.36
N LYS A 80 -14.39 -10.95 -8.70
CA LYS A 80 -13.30 -11.48 -9.54
C LYS A 80 -12.62 -10.32 -10.28
N PRO A 81 -11.28 -10.27 -10.34
CA PRO A 81 -10.58 -9.26 -11.11
C PRO A 81 -10.97 -9.36 -12.58
N LYS A 82 -11.37 -8.22 -13.17
CA LYS A 82 -11.65 -8.09 -14.60
C LYS A 82 -10.69 -7.08 -15.19
N ARG A 83 -10.03 -7.46 -16.28
CA ARG A 83 -9.21 -6.52 -17.05
C ARG A 83 -10.12 -5.52 -17.76
N ILE A 84 -9.76 -4.24 -17.69
CA ILE A 84 -10.40 -3.14 -18.39
C ILE A 84 -9.60 -2.89 -19.67
N ASP A 85 -10.26 -3.00 -20.82
CA ASP A 85 -9.67 -2.77 -22.13
C ASP A 85 -10.67 -2.01 -23.03
N PRO A 86 -10.40 -0.74 -23.39
CA PRO A 86 -9.22 0.04 -23.02
C PRO A 86 -9.20 0.43 -21.53
N PRO A 87 -8.02 0.68 -20.92
CA PRO A 87 -7.92 1.17 -19.54
C PRO A 87 -8.74 2.45 -19.31
N LEU A 88 -9.29 2.60 -18.10
CA LEU A 88 -10.00 3.82 -17.71
C LEU A 88 -8.97 4.92 -17.40
N PRO A 89 -9.04 6.10 -18.04
CA PRO A 89 -8.06 7.15 -17.80
C PRO A 89 -8.13 7.66 -16.35
N VAL A 90 -6.97 8.01 -15.81
CA VAL A 90 -6.86 8.76 -14.55
C VAL A 90 -6.73 10.24 -14.88
N GLU A 91 -7.40 11.09 -14.11
CA GLU A 91 -7.28 12.54 -14.25
C GLU A 91 -5.83 12.98 -13.98
N GLU A 92 -5.28 13.88 -14.80
CA GLU A 92 -3.86 14.27 -14.74
C GLU A 92 -3.46 14.83 -13.37
N GLU A 93 -4.31 15.66 -12.76
CA GLU A 93 -4.11 16.16 -11.41
C GLU A 93 -4.02 15.03 -10.39
N MET A 94 -4.79 13.96 -10.61
CA MET A 94 -4.75 12.79 -9.75
C MET A 94 -3.52 11.93 -9.96
N CYS A 95 -3.01 11.85 -11.19
CA CYS A 95 -1.73 11.22 -11.48
C CYS A 95 -0.61 11.85 -10.64
N HIS A 96 -0.45 13.17 -10.75
CA HIS A 96 0.60 13.89 -10.05
C HIS A 96 0.46 13.83 -8.53
N LEU A 97 -0.77 13.89 -8.00
CA LEU A 97 -0.98 13.80 -6.57
C LEU A 97 -0.59 12.42 -6.03
N LEU A 98 -0.97 11.34 -6.73
CA LEU A 98 -0.68 9.97 -6.32
C LEU A 98 0.81 9.62 -6.46
N GLU A 99 1.48 10.05 -7.52
CA GLU A 99 2.93 9.88 -7.66
C GLU A 99 3.69 10.60 -6.54
N ARG A 100 3.30 11.85 -6.24
CA ARG A 100 3.87 12.59 -5.13
C ARG A 100 3.64 11.87 -3.79
N LEU A 101 2.42 11.38 -3.57
CA LEU A 101 2.05 10.64 -2.36
C LEU A 101 2.90 9.38 -2.20
N GLN A 102 3.05 8.59 -3.26
CA GLN A 102 3.91 7.39 -3.29
C GLN A 102 5.36 7.76 -2.99
N GLY A 103 5.89 8.79 -3.66
CA GLY A 103 7.29 9.22 -3.51
C GLY A 103 7.61 9.69 -2.09
N GLU A 104 6.79 10.58 -1.53
CA GLU A 104 6.94 11.07 -0.16
C GLU A 104 6.83 9.93 0.86
N PHE A 105 5.83 9.05 0.69
CA PHE A 105 5.64 7.90 1.55
C PHE A 105 6.81 6.92 1.52
N SER A 106 7.27 6.54 0.32
CA SER A 106 8.38 5.61 0.13
C SER A 106 9.68 6.20 0.69
N ALA A 107 9.99 7.46 0.37
CA ALA A 107 11.17 8.13 0.88
C ALA A 107 11.16 8.27 2.42
N GLU A 108 9.99 8.44 3.02
CA GLU A 108 9.87 8.56 4.47
C GLU A 108 9.97 7.19 5.17
N TRP A 109 9.32 6.16 4.65
CA TRP A 109 9.06 4.92 5.38
C TRP A 109 9.80 3.69 4.88
N LEU A 110 10.15 3.62 3.60
CA LEU A 110 10.62 2.40 2.96
C LEU A 110 12.08 2.50 2.50
N PHE A 111 12.75 1.37 2.45
CA PHE A 111 13.96 1.20 1.65
C PHE A 111 13.87 -0.12 0.89
N PHE A 112 14.44 -0.16 -0.31
CA PHE A 112 14.39 -1.30 -1.21
C PHE A 112 15.75 -2.01 -1.23
N ASP A 113 15.73 -3.31 -1.51
CA ASP A 113 16.99 -4.03 -1.72
C ASP A 113 17.70 -3.46 -2.97
N GLY A 114 18.97 -3.10 -2.81
CA GLY A 114 19.77 -2.48 -3.87
C GLY A 114 19.67 -0.96 -3.98
N ASP A 115 18.91 -0.27 -3.12
CA ASP A 115 18.97 1.20 -3.01
C ASP A 115 20.40 1.63 -2.62
N GLU A 116 20.88 2.74 -3.19
CA GLU A 116 22.17 3.32 -2.78
C GLU A 116 22.07 3.90 -1.35
N GLY A 117 23.08 3.65 -0.51
CA GLY A 117 23.17 4.24 0.82
C GLY A 117 22.32 3.56 1.89
N ILE A 118 21.95 2.29 1.72
CA ILE A 118 21.18 1.50 2.70
C ILE A 118 22.04 0.68 3.67
N GLU A 119 23.37 0.81 3.62
CA GLU A 119 24.29 -0.02 4.41
C GLU A 119 23.98 0.05 5.91
N ASP A 120 23.70 1.25 6.41
CA ASP A 120 23.34 1.49 7.82
C ASP A 120 21.97 0.86 8.18
N GLU A 121 21.01 0.88 7.25
CA GLU A 121 19.70 0.25 7.44
C GLU A 121 19.85 -1.28 7.50
N VAL A 122 20.66 -1.85 6.60
CA VAL A 122 20.95 -3.29 6.54
C VAL A 122 21.69 -3.76 7.80
N GLU A 123 22.69 -3.00 8.27
CA GLU A 123 23.40 -3.32 9.52
C GLU A 123 22.45 -3.27 10.72
N THR A 124 21.58 -2.26 10.78
CA THR A 124 20.58 -2.12 11.85
C THR A 124 19.58 -3.29 11.86
N TYR A 125 19.15 -3.75 10.69
CA TYR A 125 18.29 -4.93 10.57
C TYR A 125 18.99 -6.20 11.07
N ARG A 126 20.25 -6.41 10.68
CA ARG A 126 21.05 -7.54 11.16
C ARG A 126 21.23 -7.54 12.67
N HIS A 127 21.49 -6.39 13.28
CA HIS A 127 21.60 -6.27 14.74
C HIS A 127 20.30 -6.57 15.50
N GLN A 128 19.15 -6.44 14.84
CA GLN A 128 17.84 -6.75 15.40
C GLN A 128 17.32 -8.14 15.01
N ASP A 129 18.16 -8.97 14.35
CA ASP A 129 17.78 -10.27 13.79
C ASP A 129 16.56 -10.19 12.84
N LEU A 130 16.43 -9.08 12.11
CA LEU A 130 15.36 -8.86 11.13
C LEU A 130 15.84 -9.20 9.71
N PRO A 131 14.99 -9.83 8.88
CA PRO A 131 15.33 -10.13 7.50
C PRO A 131 15.33 -8.86 6.65
N VAL A 132 16.33 -8.72 5.77
CA VAL A 132 16.32 -7.74 4.68
C VAL A 132 15.79 -8.44 3.44
N LEU A 133 14.64 -7.96 2.94
CA LEU A 133 13.93 -8.53 1.80
C LEU A 133 13.76 -7.47 0.69
N GLY A 134 12.96 -7.74 -0.33
CA GLY A 134 12.80 -6.82 -1.48
C GLY A 134 12.27 -5.42 -1.09
N VAL A 135 11.41 -5.33 -0.07
CA VAL A 135 10.90 -4.07 0.47
C VAL A 135 10.92 -4.11 1.99
N ASN A 136 11.51 -3.08 2.61
CA ASN A 136 11.72 -3.02 4.05
C ASN A 136 11.25 -1.68 4.62
N ILE A 137 10.97 -1.66 5.93
CA ILE A 137 10.63 -0.43 6.66
C ILE A 137 11.92 0.20 7.20
N LYS A 138 12.16 1.49 6.95
CA LYS A 138 13.32 2.20 7.53
C LYS A 138 13.41 1.98 9.04
N SER A 139 14.57 1.62 9.55
CA SER A 139 14.77 1.19 10.94
C SER A 139 14.25 2.20 11.96
N ARG A 140 14.45 3.49 11.70
CA ARG A 140 13.93 4.61 12.51
C ARG A 140 12.40 4.65 12.65
N LYS A 141 11.67 3.90 11.81
CA LYS A 141 10.20 3.80 11.80
C LYS A 141 9.71 2.52 12.48
N LEU A 142 10.55 1.52 12.67
CA LEU A 142 10.16 0.25 13.31
C LEU A 142 9.67 0.44 14.75
N ASN A 143 10.13 1.48 15.44
CA ASN A 143 9.65 1.82 16.78
C ASN A 143 8.23 2.42 16.81
N LYS A 144 7.68 2.82 15.66
CA LYS A 144 6.31 3.32 15.54
C LYS A 144 5.28 2.20 15.42
N LEU A 145 5.72 1.00 15.05
CA LEU A 145 4.85 -0.16 14.96
C LEU A 145 4.45 -0.58 16.38
N ASP A 146 3.17 -0.91 16.56
CA ASP A 146 2.70 -1.69 17.69
C ASP A 146 3.25 -3.12 17.56
N LYS A 147 3.89 -3.60 18.61
CA LYS A 147 4.58 -4.90 18.68
C LYS A 147 3.92 -5.86 19.66
N SER A 148 2.65 -5.59 20.02
CA SER A 148 1.89 -6.41 20.96
C SER A 148 1.48 -7.78 20.40
N ASP A 149 1.51 -7.95 19.08
CA ASP A 149 1.18 -9.18 18.37
C ASP A 149 2.34 -9.68 17.49
N VAL A 150 2.19 -10.87 16.90
CA VAL A 150 3.11 -11.48 15.92
C VAL A 150 3.24 -10.60 14.68
N VAL A 151 2.13 -10.02 14.24
CA VAL A 151 2.12 -9.02 13.17
C VAL A 151 2.20 -7.63 13.80
N TRP A 152 3.31 -6.95 13.53
CA TRP A 152 3.52 -5.57 13.95
C TRP A 152 2.75 -4.65 13.02
N THR A 153 1.94 -3.77 13.57
CA THR A 153 1.11 -2.86 12.78
C THR A 153 1.38 -1.41 13.11
N TYR A 154 1.22 -0.54 12.13
CA TYR A 154 1.13 0.90 12.37
C TYR A 154 -0.07 1.43 11.63
N ARG A 155 -0.76 2.36 12.28
CA ARG A 155 -1.91 3.04 11.71
C ARG A 155 -1.80 4.53 12.04
N SER A 156 -1.91 5.39 11.03
CA SER A 156 -2.00 6.83 11.30
C SER A 156 -3.26 7.13 12.11
N LYS A 157 -3.24 8.20 12.91
CA LYS A 157 -4.33 8.54 13.84
C LYS A 157 -5.70 8.69 13.15
N ASN A 158 -5.69 9.12 11.89
CA ASN A 158 -6.84 9.39 11.05
C ASN A 158 -7.14 8.28 10.03
N PHE A 159 -6.48 7.12 10.12
CA PHE A 159 -6.72 6.05 9.17
C PHE A 159 -8.10 5.44 9.39
N ASP A 160 -8.92 5.40 8.34
CA ASP A 160 -10.22 4.75 8.34
C ASP A 160 -10.06 3.23 8.20
N GLN A 161 -10.49 2.49 9.21
CA GLN A 161 -10.39 1.03 9.24
C GLN A 161 -11.25 0.37 8.16
N ASP A 162 -12.38 0.98 7.79
CA ASP A 162 -13.30 0.41 6.81
C ASP A 162 -12.64 0.33 5.42
N ILE A 163 -11.72 1.26 5.12
CA ILE A 163 -10.91 1.24 3.87
C ILE A 163 -10.05 -0.03 3.84
N LEU A 164 -9.33 -0.31 4.93
CA LEU A 164 -8.46 -1.48 5.00
C LEU A 164 -9.26 -2.78 4.96
N ASP A 165 -10.36 -2.86 5.71
CA ASP A 165 -11.24 -4.03 5.73
C ASP A 165 -11.81 -4.31 4.33
N TYR A 166 -12.16 -3.27 3.57
CA TYR A 166 -12.63 -3.41 2.19
C TYR A 166 -11.51 -3.87 1.24
N LEU A 167 -10.31 -3.31 1.35
CA LEU A 167 -9.16 -3.70 0.54
C LEU A 167 -8.80 -5.18 0.78
N MET A 168 -8.75 -5.61 2.04
CA MET A 168 -8.39 -6.97 2.46
C MET A 168 -9.26 -8.05 1.83
N GLN A 169 -10.54 -7.75 1.57
CA GLN A 169 -11.47 -8.69 0.96
C GLN A 169 -11.18 -8.97 -0.52
N LYS A 170 -10.45 -8.10 -1.21
CA LYS A 170 -10.41 -8.08 -2.68
C LYS A 170 -9.01 -7.99 -3.27
N TRP A 171 -8.06 -7.42 -2.56
CA TRP A 171 -6.72 -7.17 -3.09
C TRP A 171 -5.90 -8.46 -3.27
N PRO A 172 -4.82 -8.43 -4.07
CA PRO A 172 -4.04 -9.63 -4.33
C PRO A 172 -3.07 -10.00 -3.19
N LEU A 173 -2.89 -9.15 -2.16
CA LEU A 173 -1.90 -9.35 -1.11
C LEU A 173 -2.23 -10.56 -0.21
N GLU A 174 -1.22 -11.13 0.44
CA GLU A 174 -1.41 -12.21 1.42
C GLU A 174 -1.98 -11.71 2.75
N TYR A 175 -1.73 -10.44 3.09
CA TYR A 175 -2.29 -9.84 4.29
C TYR A 175 -3.83 -9.80 4.21
N GLY A 176 -4.49 -10.39 5.21
CA GLY A 176 -5.96 -10.48 5.27
C GLY A 176 -6.58 -11.72 4.62
N LYS A 177 -5.77 -12.63 4.07
CA LYS A 177 -6.22 -13.96 3.64
C LYS A 177 -6.05 -14.94 4.80
N GLU A 178 -7.09 -15.10 5.63
CA GLU A 178 -7.23 -16.20 6.61
C GLU A 178 -8.05 -17.36 6.04
#